data_AF-A0A7L2YC75-F1
#
_entry.id   AF-A0A7L2YC75-F1
#
_cell.length_a   1.000
_cell.length_b   1.000
_cell.length_c   1.000
_cell.angle_alpha   90.00
_cell.angle_beta   90.00
_cell.angle_gamma   90.00
#
_symmetry.space_group_name_H-M   'P 1'
#
loop_
_entity.id
_entity.type
_entity.pdbx_description
1 polymer ?
#
loop_
_entity_poly.entity_id
_entity_poly.type
_entity_poly.pdbx_seq_one_letter_code
_entity_poly.pdbx_strand_id
1 'polypeptide(L)'
;MHRRQKPSAPENKRDLAAHGRDLSMSHNDTRSFFNFSQLVLAAGHLKSPPVLKHSKITYFEVEILDVQSKKQICIVDKIPPSSTLLDVKHKFHKACPQWYPSRVGLQLERNGPFLKDSVNIQSLAVSSIITLYFTDLGQQVGWTTFFLTEYTGPLLIYLLFYIRLSTIYDQLESTKNFRHPVVHLACFCHCLHYIRHLLETLFVHKFSGGHTPLKNMIKGCAFYWGFTSWIAYYINHPRYTPP
;
A
#
# COMPACT_ATOMS: atom_id res chain seq x y z
N MET A 1 -2.18 -20.41 -10.59
CA MET A 1 -3.26 -21.15 -11.25
C MET A 1 -4.22 -20.14 -11.90
N HIS A 2 -3.94 -19.72 -13.15
CA HIS A 2 -4.70 -18.62 -13.80
C HIS A 2 -5.68 -19.15 -14.85
N ARG A 3 -6.98 -18.90 -14.65
CA ARG A 3 -8.05 -19.18 -15.61
C ARG A 3 -8.34 -17.90 -16.41
N ARG A 4 -8.34 -18.01 -17.73
CA ARG A 4 -8.48 -16.91 -18.69
C ARG A 4 -9.97 -16.75 -19.07
N GLN A 5 -10.52 -15.54 -19.02
CA GLN A 5 -11.83 -15.22 -19.61
C GLN A 5 -11.68 -14.12 -20.66
N LYS A 6 -12.40 -14.25 -21.77
CA LYS A 6 -12.50 -13.27 -22.87
C LYS A 6 -13.68 -12.32 -22.61
N PRO A 7 -13.61 -11.04 -23.03
CA PRO A 7 -14.79 -10.19 -23.20
C PRO A 7 -15.35 -10.28 -24.64
N SER A 8 -16.67 -10.18 -24.76
CA SER A 8 -17.42 -10.06 -26.03
C SER A 8 -17.77 -8.61 -26.34
N ALA A 9 -17.97 -8.30 -27.63
CA ALA A 9 -18.31 -6.97 -28.14
C ALA A 9 -19.84 -6.71 -28.19
N PRO A 10 -20.27 -5.45 -28.36
CA PRO A 10 -21.57 -5.11 -28.92
C PRO A 10 -21.48 -4.20 -30.16
N GLU A 11 -22.36 -4.45 -31.14
CA GLU A 11 -22.57 -3.64 -32.34
C GLU A 11 -23.50 -2.43 -32.08
N ASN A 12 -23.43 -1.37 -32.90
CA ASN A 12 -24.57 -0.48 -33.13
C ASN A 12 -24.48 0.38 -34.41
N LYS A 13 -25.66 0.72 -34.95
CA LYS A 13 -26.04 1.77 -35.93
C LYS A 13 -25.68 1.62 -37.41
N ARG A 14 -26.73 1.58 -38.25
CA ARG A 14 -27.22 2.76 -38.98
C ARG A 14 -28.59 2.53 -39.63
N ASP A 15 -29.45 3.55 -39.61
CA ASP A 15 -30.64 3.68 -40.46
C ASP A 15 -30.83 5.13 -40.93
N LEU A 16 -31.54 5.32 -42.05
CA LEU A 16 -31.59 6.55 -42.86
C LEU A 16 -32.86 7.40 -42.66
N ALA A 17 -32.73 8.72 -42.86
CA ALA A 17 -33.67 9.61 -43.58
C ALA A 17 -32.98 10.99 -43.76
N ALA A 18 -32.70 11.51 -44.97
CA ALA A 18 -33.61 12.00 -46.04
C ALA A 18 -34.24 13.37 -45.72
N HIS A 19 -34.01 14.39 -46.59
CA HIS A 19 -34.26 15.80 -46.29
C HIS A 19 -34.56 16.64 -47.56
N GLY A 20 -35.41 17.67 -47.45
CA GLY A 20 -35.87 18.57 -48.53
C GLY A 20 -37.00 17.98 -49.41
N ARG A 21 -37.86 18.75 -50.10
CA ARG A 21 -38.03 20.20 -50.35
C ARG A 21 -39.41 20.41 -51.07
N ASP A 22 -39.99 21.57 -51.43
CA ASP A 22 -39.67 23.02 -51.41
C ASP A 22 -40.98 23.87 -51.56
N LEU A 23 -40.91 25.21 -51.43
CA LEU A 23 -41.83 26.25 -52.03
C LEU A 23 -43.33 26.34 -51.57
N SER A 24 -44.07 27.48 -51.65
CA SER A 24 -43.78 28.88 -52.07
C SER A 24 -44.85 29.91 -51.60
N MET A 25 -44.49 31.22 -51.57
CA MET A 25 -45.36 32.44 -51.77
C MET A 25 -46.50 32.76 -50.76
N SER A 26 -46.96 34.01 -50.55
CA SER A 26 -46.42 35.38 -50.77
C SER A 26 -47.34 36.44 -50.09
N HIS A 27 -46.81 37.65 -49.87
CA HIS A 27 -47.50 38.97 -49.78
C HIS A 27 -48.06 39.56 -48.46
N ASN A 28 -47.61 40.80 -48.21
CA ASN A 28 -48.10 41.93 -47.39
C ASN A 28 -48.50 41.74 -45.90
N ASP A 29 -47.83 42.37 -44.94
CA ASP A 29 -47.75 43.83 -44.62
C ASP A 29 -49.01 44.44 -43.99
N THR A 30 -49.08 44.49 -42.65
CA THR A 30 -48.66 45.70 -41.88
C THR A 30 -48.90 45.55 -40.37
N ARG A 31 -47.95 46.08 -39.58
CA ARG A 31 -48.09 46.59 -38.18
C ARG A 31 -48.83 45.71 -37.13
N SER A 32 -48.08 45.14 -36.18
CA SER A 32 -48.42 45.33 -34.75
C SER A 32 -47.24 45.09 -33.80
N PHE A 33 -47.06 45.99 -32.83
CA PHE A 33 -45.94 46.01 -31.87
C PHE A 33 -46.18 45.05 -30.67
N PHE A 34 -46.38 43.75 -30.92
CA PHE A 34 -46.76 42.78 -29.87
C PHE A 34 -45.80 41.61 -29.63
N ASN A 35 -44.62 41.59 -30.27
CA ASN A 35 -43.71 40.41 -30.23
C ASN A 35 -42.48 40.51 -29.31
N PHE A 36 -42.35 41.55 -28.47
CA PHE A 36 -41.27 41.64 -27.48
C PHE A 36 -41.62 41.11 -26.08
N SER A 37 -42.91 40.90 -25.77
CA SER A 37 -43.34 40.32 -24.49
C SER A 37 -43.27 38.80 -24.44
N GLN A 38 -43.34 38.10 -25.58
CA GLN A 38 -43.17 36.63 -25.62
C GLN A 38 -41.70 36.19 -25.51
N LEU A 39 -40.73 37.04 -25.92
CA LEU A 39 -39.31 36.68 -25.85
C LEU A 39 -38.76 36.62 -24.41
N VAL A 40 -39.41 37.29 -23.46
CA VAL A 40 -39.00 37.32 -22.04
C VAL A 40 -39.54 36.10 -21.25
N LEU A 41 -40.61 35.45 -21.73
CA LEU A 41 -41.23 34.29 -21.07
C LEU A 41 -40.68 32.92 -21.53
N ALA A 42 -39.87 32.89 -22.59
CA ALA A 42 -39.22 31.66 -23.08
C ALA A 42 -37.95 31.26 -22.30
N ALA A 43 -37.49 32.08 -21.34
CA ALA A 43 -36.34 31.79 -20.47
C ALA A 43 -36.69 30.99 -19.19
N GLY A 44 -37.93 30.48 -19.11
CA GLY A 44 -38.54 29.91 -17.92
C GLY A 44 -38.39 28.40 -17.71
N HIS A 45 -37.20 27.81 -17.90
CA HIS A 45 -36.91 26.48 -17.35
C HIS A 45 -35.42 26.31 -16.99
N LEU A 46 -34.99 27.11 -16.02
CA LEU A 46 -33.76 26.84 -15.26
C LEU A 46 -33.92 25.46 -14.61
N LYS A 47 -33.31 24.44 -15.22
CA LYS A 47 -33.14 23.12 -14.63
C LYS A 47 -32.47 23.35 -13.28
N SER A 48 -33.19 23.08 -12.19
CA SER A 48 -32.66 23.30 -10.86
C SER A 48 -31.31 22.58 -10.75
N PRO A 49 -30.26 23.22 -10.19
CA PRO A 49 -29.03 22.51 -9.89
C PRO A 49 -29.44 21.29 -9.06
N PRO A 50 -28.84 20.10 -9.28
CA PRO A 50 -29.23 18.91 -8.56
C PRO A 50 -29.14 19.23 -7.09
N VAL A 51 -30.30 19.28 -6.41
CA VAL A 51 -30.36 19.59 -4.98
C VAL A 51 -29.49 18.55 -4.32
N LEU A 52 -28.32 19.00 -3.85
CA LEU A 52 -27.38 18.16 -3.15
C LEU A 52 -28.14 17.70 -1.91
N LYS A 53 -28.71 16.50 -1.96
CA LYS A 53 -29.46 15.96 -0.84
C LYS A 53 -28.48 15.95 0.31
N HIS A 54 -28.69 16.84 1.28
CA HIS A 54 -28.06 16.76 2.58
C HIS A 54 -28.63 15.53 3.27
N SER A 55 -28.18 14.35 2.82
CA SER A 55 -28.29 13.12 3.56
C SER A 55 -27.70 13.44 4.93
N LYS A 56 -28.54 13.34 5.97
CA LYS A 56 -28.05 13.40 7.36
C LYS A 56 -26.94 12.37 7.45
N ILE A 57 -25.70 12.83 7.60
CA ILE A 57 -24.55 11.93 7.69
C ILE A 57 -24.68 11.21 9.02
N THR A 58 -25.16 9.97 8.98
CA THR A 58 -25.17 9.10 10.16
C THR A 58 -23.72 8.80 10.49
N TYR A 59 -23.27 9.30 11.63
CA TYR A 59 -21.93 9.02 12.13
C TYR A 59 -21.94 7.76 12.99
N PHE A 60 -20.87 6.98 12.90
CA PHE A 60 -20.56 5.92 13.82
C PHE A 60 -19.69 6.41 14.98
N GLU A 61 -19.86 5.77 16.11
CA GLU A 61 -19.04 5.86 17.32
C GLU A 61 -18.29 4.54 17.47
N VAL A 62 -16.97 4.58 17.57
CA VAL A 62 -16.15 3.37 17.73
C VAL A 62 -15.53 3.36 19.12
N GLU A 63 -16.00 2.45 19.96
CA GLU A 63 -15.42 2.20 21.28
C GLU A 63 -14.21 1.26 21.13
N ILE A 64 -13.07 1.66 21.69
CA ILE A 64 -11.85 0.86 21.66
C ILE A 64 -11.58 0.34 23.08
N LEU A 65 -11.77 -0.97 23.26
CA LEU A 65 -11.53 -1.69 24.52
C LEU A 65 -10.21 -2.45 24.45
N ASP A 66 -9.46 -2.50 25.54
CA ASP A 66 -8.32 -3.42 25.65
C ASP A 66 -8.76 -4.90 25.64
N VAL A 67 -8.10 -5.76 24.87
CA VAL A 67 -8.38 -7.21 24.84
C VAL A 67 -8.25 -7.84 26.22
N GLN A 68 -7.22 -7.46 26.99
CA GLN A 68 -6.87 -8.14 28.24
C GLN A 68 -7.67 -7.63 29.43
N SER A 69 -7.59 -6.33 29.72
CA SER A 69 -8.25 -5.71 30.87
C SER A 69 -9.73 -5.40 30.65
N LYS A 70 -10.21 -5.46 29.40
CA LYS A 70 -11.56 -5.00 28.99
C LYS A 70 -11.84 -3.53 29.28
N LYS A 71 -10.84 -2.77 29.73
CA LYS A 71 -10.97 -1.35 30.03
C LYS A 71 -11.16 -0.57 28.72
N GLN A 72 -12.09 0.38 28.73
CA GLN A 72 -12.23 1.33 27.64
C GLN A 72 -10.99 2.23 27.59
N ILE A 73 -10.30 2.23 26.45
CA ILE A 73 -9.10 3.03 26.21
C ILE A 73 -9.51 4.40 25.67
N CYS A 74 -10.35 4.41 24.64
CA CYS A 74 -10.75 5.60 23.91
C CYS A 74 -12.09 5.34 23.20
N ILE A 75 -12.89 6.39 23.04
CA ILE A 75 -14.04 6.43 22.13
C ILE A 75 -13.65 7.32 20.96
N VAL A 76 -13.87 6.83 19.73
CA VAL A 76 -13.56 7.56 18.51
C VAL A 76 -14.86 8.00 17.84
N ASP A 77 -15.23 9.25 18.07
CA ASP A 77 -16.48 9.82 17.58
C ASP A 77 -16.46 10.22 16.10
N LYS A 78 -17.66 10.47 15.57
CA LYS A 78 -17.89 11.17 14.29
C LYS A 78 -17.18 10.49 13.13
N ILE A 79 -17.27 9.16 13.05
CA ILE A 79 -16.70 8.34 11.98
C ILE A 79 -17.74 8.25 10.84
N PRO A 80 -17.44 8.71 9.61
CA PRO A 80 -18.37 8.60 8.49
C PRO A 80 -18.43 7.14 7.99
N PRO A 81 -19.55 6.68 7.42
CA PRO A 81 -19.75 5.28 7.02
C PRO A 81 -18.76 4.79 5.96
N SER A 82 -18.31 5.70 5.09
CA SER A 82 -17.34 5.44 4.02
C SER A 82 -15.88 5.41 4.47
N SER A 83 -15.59 5.61 5.76
CA SER A 83 -14.22 5.52 6.27
C SER A 83 -13.73 4.09 6.37
N THR A 84 -12.41 3.96 6.31
CA THR A 84 -11.67 2.71 6.46
C THR A 84 -11.23 2.50 7.90
N LEU A 85 -10.86 1.26 8.24
CA LEU A 85 -10.22 0.95 9.52
C LEU A 85 -8.92 1.76 9.73
N LEU A 86 -8.18 2.06 8.66
CA LEU A 86 -6.98 2.90 8.72
C LEU A 86 -7.29 4.30 9.27
N ASP A 87 -8.40 4.91 8.83
CA ASP A 87 -8.84 6.24 9.31
C ASP A 87 -9.16 6.22 10.81
N VAL A 88 -9.78 5.13 11.29
CA VAL A 88 -10.05 4.91 12.72
C VAL A 88 -8.75 4.77 13.50
N LYS A 89 -7.76 4.03 12.99
CA LYS A 89 -6.42 3.92 13.60
C LYS A 89 -5.69 5.27 13.63
N HIS A 90 -5.82 6.10 12.60
CA HIS A 90 -5.27 7.47 12.60
C HIS A 90 -5.95 8.38 13.64
N LYS A 91 -7.27 8.32 13.76
CA LYS A 91 -8.00 9.05 14.82
C LYS A 91 -7.62 8.55 16.22
N PHE A 92 -7.50 7.24 16.42
CA PHE A 92 -7.05 6.64 17.68
C PHE A 92 -5.64 7.09 18.05
N HIS A 93 -4.69 7.09 17.10
CA HIS A 93 -3.35 7.64 17.33
C HIS A 93 -3.37 9.13 17.72
N LYS A 94 -4.30 9.93 17.18
CA LYS A 94 -4.47 11.34 17.59
C LYS A 94 -4.93 11.47 19.05
N ALA A 95 -5.75 10.54 19.55
CA ALA A 95 -6.18 10.50 20.95
C ALA A 95 -5.13 9.85 21.88
N CYS A 96 -4.36 8.89 21.36
CA CYS A 96 -3.34 8.15 22.11
C CYS A 96 -2.01 8.09 21.32
N PRO A 97 -1.18 9.16 21.36
CA PRO A 97 0.03 9.30 20.53
C PRO A 97 1.10 8.21 20.69
N GLN A 98 1.04 7.43 21.78
CA GLN A 98 1.95 6.31 22.04
C GLN A 98 1.75 5.10 21.11
N TRP A 99 0.61 5.00 20.42
CA TRP A 99 0.26 3.86 19.55
C TRP A 99 0.03 4.32 18.10
N TYR A 100 1.09 4.34 17.31
CA TYR A 100 1.02 4.66 15.87
C TYR A 100 0.25 3.58 15.09
N PRO A 101 -0.43 3.92 13.97
CA PRO A 101 -1.45 3.05 13.34
C PRO A 101 -1.04 1.60 13.05
N SER A 102 0.19 1.35 12.59
CA SER A 102 0.64 -0.01 12.27
C SER A 102 0.90 -0.89 13.51
N ARG A 103 1.19 -0.29 14.68
CA ARG A 103 1.28 -1.00 15.99
C ARG A 103 -0.09 -1.40 16.55
N VAL A 104 -1.17 -0.79 16.06
CA VAL A 104 -2.55 -1.01 16.53
C VAL A 104 -3.16 -2.22 15.82
N GLY A 105 -3.26 -3.34 16.53
CA GLY A 105 -4.12 -4.46 16.15
C GLY A 105 -5.55 -4.19 16.59
N LEU A 106 -6.52 -4.26 15.67
CA LEU A 106 -7.95 -4.16 15.98
C LEU A 106 -8.66 -5.45 15.57
N GLN A 107 -9.54 -5.94 16.44
CA GLN A 107 -10.35 -7.14 16.25
C GLN A 107 -11.81 -6.84 16.59
N LEU A 108 -12.77 -7.51 15.94
CA LEU A 108 -14.20 -7.40 16.29
C LEU A 108 -14.56 -8.26 17.52
N GLU A 109 -13.83 -9.36 17.71
CA GLU A 109 -13.97 -10.30 18.82
C GLU A 109 -12.60 -10.57 19.46
N ARG A 110 -12.54 -10.84 20.76
CA ARG A 110 -11.25 -10.95 21.52
C ARG A 110 -10.26 -12.01 21.01
N ASN A 111 -10.76 -13.05 20.34
CA ASN A 111 -9.96 -14.11 19.73
C ASN A 111 -10.13 -14.15 18.20
N GLY A 112 -10.71 -13.09 17.62
CA GLY A 112 -10.94 -12.98 16.19
C GLY A 112 -9.66 -12.64 15.41
N PRO A 113 -9.66 -12.82 14.08
CA PRO A 113 -8.57 -12.34 13.24
C PRO A 113 -8.45 -10.82 13.30
N PHE A 114 -7.23 -10.30 13.16
CA PHE A 114 -7.01 -8.86 13.01
C PHE A 114 -7.69 -8.33 11.75
N LEU A 115 -8.43 -7.24 11.90
CA LEU A 115 -9.10 -6.56 10.80
C LEU A 115 -8.07 -5.89 9.88
N LYS A 116 -8.29 -5.98 8.56
CA LYS A 116 -7.41 -5.35 7.56
C LYS A 116 -7.71 -3.85 7.49
N ASP A 117 -6.66 -3.06 7.26
CA ASP A 117 -6.72 -1.59 7.19
C ASP A 117 -7.68 -1.08 6.10
N SER A 118 -7.91 -1.86 5.04
CA SER A 118 -8.80 -1.55 3.92
C SER A 118 -10.28 -1.90 4.14
N VAL A 119 -10.69 -2.36 5.33
CA VAL A 119 -12.09 -2.70 5.62
C VAL A 119 -12.89 -1.42 5.92
N ASN A 120 -14.06 -1.29 5.29
CA ASN A 120 -14.96 -0.15 5.53
C ASN A 120 -15.73 -0.34 6.83
N ILE A 121 -15.84 0.72 7.62
CA ILE A 121 -16.53 0.68 8.92
C ILE A 121 -18.01 0.29 8.77
N GLN A 122 -18.69 0.73 7.71
CA GLN A 122 -20.07 0.30 7.42
C GLN A 122 -20.26 -1.22 7.26
N SER A 123 -19.22 -1.98 6.85
CA SER A 123 -19.30 -3.46 6.76
C SER A 123 -19.12 -4.19 8.08
N LEU A 124 -18.67 -3.48 9.12
CA LEU A 124 -18.49 -3.98 10.49
C LEU A 124 -19.61 -3.49 11.43
N ALA A 125 -20.34 -2.46 11.01
CA ALA A 125 -21.37 -1.80 11.82
C ALA A 125 -22.67 -2.61 11.87
N VAL A 126 -22.96 -3.20 13.02
CA VAL A 126 -24.29 -3.76 13.33
C VAL A 126 -25.24 -2.66 13.84
N SER A 127 -24.69 -1.64 14.49
CA SER A 127 -25.40 -0.53 15.16
C SER A 127 -24.66 0.80 14.93
N SER A 128 -25.19 1.91 15.46
CA SER A 128 -24.52 3.22 15.47
C SER A 128 -23.23 3.24 16.31
N ILE A 129 -23.11 2.31 17.26
CA ILE A 129 -21.92 2.09 18.11
C ILE A 129 -21.27 0.78 17.68
N ILE A 130 -19.94 0.77 17.58
CA ILE A 130 -19.13 -0.39 17.20
C ILE A 130 -18.03 -0.56 18.24
N THR A 131 -18.03 -1.70 18.94
CA THR A 131 -16.97 -2.04 19.89
C THR A 131 -15.86 -2.80 19.16
N LEU A 132 -14.64 -2.27 19.22
CA LEU A 132 -13.43 -2.93 18.71
C LEU A 132 -12.47 -3.25 19.86
N TYR A 133 -11.83 -4.41 19.78
CA TYR A 133 -10.82 -4.85 20.73
C TYR A 133 -9.41 -4.52 20.23
N PHE A 134 -8.64 -3.88 21.10
CA PHE A 134 -7.26 -3.43 20.85
C PHE A 134 -6.23 -4.43 21.37
N THR A 135 -5.22 -4.69 20.53
CA THR A 135 -3.98 -5.39 20.89
C THR A 135 -2.78 -4.57 20.45
N ASP A 136 -1.81 -4.39 21.34
CA ASP A 136 -0.51 -3.84 20.99
C ASP A 136 0.35 -4.89 20.25
N LEU A 137 0.64 -4.64 18.97
CA LEU A 137 1.48 -5.50 18.13
C LEU A 137 2.99 -5.24 18.31
N GLY A 138 3.37 -4.30 19.17
CA GLY A 138 4.75 -3.88 19.39
C GLY A 138 5.34 -3.09 18.21
N GLN A 139 6.68 -3.06 18.11
CA GLN A 139 7.33 -2.32 17.03
C GLN A 139 7.19 -3.03 15.69
N GLN A 140 6.66 -2.32 14.69
CA GLN A 140 6.30 -2.84 13.38
C GLN A 140 7.16 -2.22 12.27
N VAL A 141 7.49 -3.00 11.25
CA VAL A 141 8.28 -2.58 10.08
C VAL A 141 7.56 -3.00 8.80
N GLY A 142 7.61 -2.17 7.76
CA GLY A 142 7.02 -2.48 6.46
C GLY A 142 7.84 -3.54 5.70
N TRP A 143 7.17 -4.36 4.90
CA TRP A 143 7.81 -5.47 4.16
C TRP A 143 8.95 -5.01 3.24
N THR A 144 8.83 -3.88 2.55
CA THR A 144 9.91 -3.34 1.71
C THR A 144 11.19 -3.10 2.53
N THR A 145 11.08 -2.44 3.69
CA THR A 145 12.23 -2.21 4.58
C THR A 145 12.81 -3.51 5.10
N PHE A 146 11.95 -4.48 5.48
CA PHE A 146 12.38 -5.81 5.92
C PHE A 146 13.30 -6.46 4.88
N PHE A 147 12.84 -6.64 3.64
CA PHE A 147 13.59 -7.35 2.60
C PHE A 147 14.81 -6.55 2.13
N LEU A 148 14.73 -5.22 2.05
CA LEU A 148 15.89 -4.39 1.74
C LEU A 148 16.98 -4.55 2.80
N THR A 149 16.66 -4.49 4.09
CA THR A 149 17.65 -4.68 5.17
C THR A 149 18.19 -6.11 5.17
N GLU A 150 17.32 -7.11 5.03
CA GLU A 150 17.70 -8.53 5.00
C GLU A 150 18.69 -8.85 3.87
N TYR A 151 18.50 -8.30 2.66
CA TYR A 151 19.37 -8.54 1.50
C TYR A 151 20.56 -7.57 1.37
N THR A 152 20.50 -6.37 1.95
CA THR A 152 21.64 -5.43 1.94
C THR A 152 22.78 -5.95 2.81
N GLY A 153 22.48 -6.57 3.96
CA GLY A 153 23.48 -7.11 4.86
C GLY A 153 24.42 -8.13 4.20
N PRO A 154 23.92 -9.24 3.63
CA PRO A 154 24.73 -10.23 2.93
C PRO A 154 25.62 -9.67 1.81
N LEU A 155 25.14 -8.65 1.09
CA LEU A 155 25.93 -7.96 0.07
C LEU A 155 27.12 -7.22 0.70
N LEU A 156 26.86 -6.35 1.69
CA LEU A 156 27.90 -5.57 2.35
C LEU A 156 28.88 -6.44 3.15
N ILE A 157 28.37 -7.42 3.88
CA ILE A 157 29.16 -8.35 4.69
C ILE A 157 30.13 -9.13 3.81
N TYR A 158 29.66 -9.73 2.71
CA TYR A 158 30.54 -10.48 1.82
C TYR A 158 31.65 -9.59 1.24
N LEU A 159 31.32 -8.35 0.84
CA LEU A 159 32.30 -7.37 0.35
C LEU A 159 33.37 -7.05 1.40
N LEU A 160 33.01 -6.90 2.69
CA LEU A 160 33.98 -6.69 3.78
C LEU A 160 34.95 -7.88 3.94
N PHE A 161 34.46 -9.12 3.86
CA PHE A 161 35.30 -10.32 3.87
C PHE A 161 36.20 -10.42 2.62
N TYR A 162 35.69 -10.06 1.43
CA TYR A 162 36.44 -10.05 0.17
C TYR A 162 37.56 -9.00 0.14
N ILE A 163 37.31 -7.83 0.72
CA ILE A 163 38.33 -6.78 0.91
C ILE A 163 39.45 -7.26 1.84
N ARG A 164 39.19 -8.26 2.70
CA ARG A 164 40.09 -8.78 3.75
C ARG A 164 40.48 -7.68 4.73
N LEU A 165 39.48 -7.11 5.41
CA LEU A 165 39.74 -6.11 6.45
C LEU A 165 40.65 -6.69 7.54
N SER A 166 41.67 -5.94 7.97
CA SER A 166 42.73 -6.41 8.89
C SER A 166 42.25 -6.76 10.31
N THR A 167 40.99 -6.50 10.63
CA THR A 167 40.31 -6.93 11.87
C THR A 167 39.76 -8.36 11.76
N ILE A 168 39.57 -8.88 10.54
CA ILE A 168 38.92 -10.17 10.25
C ILE A 168 39.96 -11.29 10.07
N TYR A 169 41.07 -10.97 9.41
CA TYR A 169 42.17 -11.91 9.15
C TYR A 169 43.48 -11.35 9.68
N ASP A 170 44.40 -12.26 10.04
CA ASP A 170 45.73 -11.89 10.53
C ASP A 170 46.48 -10.95 9.56
N GLN A 171 47.18 -9.96 10.10
CA GLN A 171 47.78 -8.87 9.33
C GLN A 171 48.87 -9.35 8.36
N LEU A 172 49.70 -10.31 8.78
CA LEU A 172 50.76 -10.89 7.95
C LEU A 172 50.18 -11.64 6.74
N GLU A 173 49.06 -12.34 6.93
CA GLU A 173 48.35 -13.06 5.88
C GLU A 173 47.50 -12.13 4.99
N SER A 174 46.87 -11.11 5.57
CA SER A 174 46.02 -10.17 4.83
C SER A 174 46.81 -9.28 3.86
N THR A 175 48.09 -9.04 4.13
CA THR A 175 49.01 -8.30 3.24
C THR A 175 49.25 -9.06 1.91
N LYS A 176 48.92 -10.35 1.83
CA LYS A 176 48.94 -11.11 0.58
C LYS A 176 47.78 -10.67 -0.33
N ASN A 177 48.08 -9.76 -1.24
CA ASN A 177 47.12 -9.24 -2.23
C ASN A 177 46.57 -10.32 -3.20
N PHE A 178 47.28 -11.44 -3.35
CA PHE A 178 46.87 -12.53 -4.25
C PHE A 178 45.55 -13.18 -3.80
N ARG A 179 44.66 -13.39 -4.77
CA ARG A 179 43.37 -14.06 -4.66
C ARG A 179 43.22 -14.96 -5.87
N HIS A 180 42.74 -16.19 -5.68
CA HIS A 180 42.47 -17.09 -6.79
C HIS A 180 41.29 -16.57 -7.64
N PRO A 181 41.27 -16.80 -8.97
CA PRO A 181 40.16 -16.37 -9.85
C PRO A 181 38.77 -16.83 -9.37
N VAL A 182 38.69 -17.99 -8.73
CA VAL A 182 37.44 -18.52 -8.15
C VAL A 182 36.88 -17.65 -7.02
N VAL A 183 37.73 -16.94 -6.26
CA VAL A 183 37.31 -16.02 -5.19
C VAL A 183 36.68 -14.75 -5.80
N HIS A 184 37.26 -14.24 -6.89
CA HIS A 184 36.69 -13.13 -7.65
C HIS A 184 35.34 -13.51 -8.28
N LEU A 185 35.26 -14.71 -8.87
CA LEU A 185 34.01 -15.23 -9.44
C LEU A 185 32.94 -15.44 -8.37
N ALA A 186 33.28 -16.02 -7.22
CA ALA A 186 32.35 -16.19 -6.10
C ALA A 186 31.82 -14.85 -5.58
N CYS A 187 32.70 -13.85 -5.42
CA CYS A 187 32.33 -12.49 -5.05
C CYS A 187 31.39 -11.85 -6.07
N PHE A 188 31.71 -11.94 -7.37
CA PHE A 188 30.88 -11.42 -8.45
C PHE A 188 29.49 -12.07 -8.48
N CYS A 189 29.41 -13.39 -8.41
CA CYS A 189 28.14 -14.14 -8.37
C CYS A 189 27.30 -13.80 -7.13
N HIS A 190 27.92 -13.71 -5.95
CA HIS A 190 27.23 -13.32 -4.71
C HIS A 190 26.70 -11.88 -4.79
N CYS A 191 27.51 -10.95 -5.29
CA CYS A 191 27.10 -9.57 -5.48
C CYS A 191 25.93 -9.46 -6.47
N LEU A 192 26.01 -10.09 -7.65
CA LEU A 192 24.91 -10.10 -8.62
C LEU A 192 23.63 -10.71 -8.05
N HIS A 193 23.73 -11.80 -7.27
CA HIS A 193 22.59 -12.44 -6.64
C HIS A 193 21.84 -11.50 -5.68
N TYR A 194 22.56 -10.83 -4.76
CA TYR A 194 21.92 -9.92 -3.81
C TYR A 194 21.54 -8.57 -4.43
N ILE A 195 22.30 -8.03 -5.39
CA ILE A 195 21.90 -6.84 -6.17
C ILE A 195 20.60 -7.12 -6.92
N ARG A 196 20.47 -8.29 -7.56
CA ARG A 196 19.22 -8.71 -8.20
C ARG A 196 18.06 -8.71 -7.20
N HIS A 197 18.21 -9.32 -6.02
CA HIS A 197 17.14 -9.35 -5.02
C HIS A 197 16.77 -7.96 -4.47
N LEU A 198 17.74 -7.05 -4.32
CA LEU A 198 17.47 -5.65 -3.98
C LEU A 198 16.68 -4.93 -5.08
N LEU A 199 17.07 -5.09 -6.35
CA LEU A 199 16.35 -4.51 -7.49
C LEU A 199 14.94 -5.10 -7.65
N GLU A 200 14.78 -6.42 -7.48
CA GLU A 200 13.48 -7.08 -7.44
C GLU A 200 12.60 -6.53 -6.30
N THR A 201 13.17 -6.33 -5.11
CA THR A 201 12.48 -5.76 -3.94
C THR A 201 12.02 -4.31 -4.17
N LEU A 202 12.81 -3.51 -4.89
CA LEU A 202 12.49 -2.10 -5.18
C LEU A 202 11.49 -1.93 -6.35
N PHE A 203 11.68 -2.68 -7.44
CA PHE A 203 11.03 -2.39 -8.72
C PHE A 203 9.99 -3.43 -9.16
N VAL A 204 10.09 -4.67 -8.69
CA VAL A 204 9.23 -5.79 -9.13
C VAL A 204 8.20 -6.15 -8.06
N HIS A 205 8.61 -6.20 -6.79
CA HIS A 205 7.74 -6.61 -5.69
C HIS A 205 6.77 -5.51 -5.27
N LYS A 206 5.49 -5.76 -5.51
CA LYS A 206 4.38 -5.00 -4.92
C LYS A 206 3.96 -5.64 -3.61
N PHE A 207 4.62 -5.26 -2.52
CA PHE A 207 4.16 -5.63 -1.18
C PHE A 207 2.79 -5.01 -0.91
N SER A 208 1.80 -5.85 -0.57
CA SER A 208 0.50 -5.37 -0.11
C SER A 208 0.66 -4.62 1.20
N GLY A 209 -0.17 -3.60 1.43
CA GLY A 209 -0.14 -2.78 2.64
C GLY A 209 -0.20 -3.65 3.89
N GLY A 210 0.89 -3.68 4.64
CA GLY A 210 1.10 -4.63 5.72
C GLY A 210 2.47 -4.46 6.38
N HIS A 211 2.54 -4.86 7.63
CA HIS A 211 3.73 -4.73 8.48
C HIS A 211 4.02 -6.06 9.17
N THR A 212 5.25 -6.22 9.65
CA THR A 212 5.71 -7.37 10.42
C THR A 212 6.46 -6.90 11.68
N PRO A 213 6.38 -7.64 12.81
CA PRO A 213 7.12 -7.29 14.02
C PRO A 213 8.63 -7.17 13.78
N LEU A 214 9.25 -6.10 14.28
CA LEU A 214 10.70 -5.86 14.17
C LEU A 214 11.54 -7.06 14.64
N LYS A 215 11.08 -7.79 15.67
CA LYS A 215 11.73 -9.00 16.18
C LYS A 215 11.89 -10.10 15.11
N ASN A 216 11.00 -10.16 14.12
CA ASN A 216 11.12 -11.11 13.01
C ASN A 216 12.19 -10.67 12.02
N MET A 217 12.29 -9.36 11.74
CA MET A 217 13.33 -8.79 10.88
C MET A 217 14.72 -9.02 11.47
N ILE A 218 14.89 -8.82 12.78
CA ILE A 218 16.16 -9.06 13.48
C ILE A 218 16.57 -10.54 13.37
N LYS A 219 15.62 -11.48 13.53
CA LYS A 219 15.89 -12.93 13.37
C LYS A 219 16.28 -13.30 11.93
N GLY A 220 15.56 -12.80 10.93
CA GLY A 220 15.87 -13.02 9.51
C GLY A 220 17.25 -12.47 9.14
N CYS A 221 17.51 -11.21 9.49
CA CYS A 221 18.82 -10.58 9.29
C CYS A 221 19.93 -11.38 9.99
N ALA A 222 19.81 -11.69 11.29
CA ALA A 222 20.83 -12.46 12.01
C ALA A 222 21.14 -13.82 11.35
N PHE A 223 20.12 -14.51 10.84
CA PHE A 223 20.29 -15.77 10.10
C PHE A 223 21.06 -15.57 8.79
N TYR A 224 20.56 -14.73 7.88
CA TYR A 224 21.19 -14.52 6.56
C TYR A 224 22.57 -13.86 6.65
N TRP A 225 22.74 -12.91 7.55
CA TRP A 225 23.99 -12.16 7.76
C TRP A 225 25.05 -13.06 8.41
N GLY A 226 24.67 -13.87 9.40
CA GLY A 226 25.55 -14.84 10.04
C GLY A 226 25.99 -15.94 9.07
N PHE A 227 25.06 -16.52 8.31
CA PHE A 227 25.38 -17.56 7.32
C PHE A 227 26.27 -17.02 6.18
N THR A 228 26.01 -15.78 5.74
CA THR A 228 26.88 -15.10 4.77
C THR A 228 28.27 -14.85 5.33
N SER A 229 28.38 -14.41 6.59
CA SER A 229 29.68 -14.22 7.26
C SER A 229 30.47 -15.53 7.32
N TRP A 230 29.81 -16.63 7.69
CA TRP A 230 30.42 -17.97 7.74
C TRP A 230 30.99 -18.39 6.38
N ILE A 231 30.18 -18.34 5.31
CA ILE A 231 30.63 -18.72 3.96
C ILE A 231 31.73 -17.78 3.45
N ALA A 232 31.54 -16.47 3.62
CA ALA A 232 32.48 -15.46 3.12
C ALA A 232 33.83 -15.55 3.82
N TYR A 233 33.88 -15.90 5.11
CA TYR A 233 35.12 -16.12 5.85
C TYR A 233 35.99 -17.20 5.22
N TYR A 234 35.41 -18.38 4.92
CA TYR A 234 36.18 -19.49 4.33
C TYR A 234 36.58 -19.24 2.88
N ILE A 235 35.67 -18.73 2.04
CA ILE A 235 35.96 -18.52 0.61
C ILE A 235 37.00 -17.41 0.40
N ASN A 236 36.96 -16.34 1.20
CA ASN A 236 37.87 -15.20 1.03
C ASN A 236 39.16 -15.33 1.86
N HIS A 237 39.30 -16.37 2.69
CA HIS A 237 40.45 -16.57 3.58
C HIS A 237 41.79 -16.48 2.81
N PRO A 238 42.83 -15.83 3.36
CA PRO A 238 44.14 -15.72 2.70
C PRO A 238 44.77 -17.07 2.32
N ARG A 239 44.49 -18.12 3.11
CA ARG A 239 44.96 -19.50 2.89
C ARG A 239 43.97 -20.38 2.11
N TYR A 240 42.97 -19.80 1.45
CA TYR A 240 42.03 -20.58 0.62
C TYR A 240 42.78 -21.20 -0.58
N THR A 241 42.68 -22.51 -0.71
CA THR A 241 43.16 -23.28 -1.88
C THR A 241 41.97 -23.84 -2.66
N PRO A 242 41.89 -23.64 -3.98
CA PRO A 242 40.88 -24.32 -4.79
C PRO A 242 41.12 -25.84 -4.80
N PRO A 243 40.05 -26.65 -4.94
CA PRO A 243 40.17 -28.10 -5.17
C PRO A 243 40.70 -28.43 -6.57
#